data_AF-A0A933HZL0-F1
#
_entry.id   AF-A0A933HZL0-F1
#
_cell.length_a   1.000
_cell.length_b   1.000
_cell.length_c   1.000
_cell.angle_alpha   90.00
_cell.angle_beta   90.00
_cell.angle_gamma   90.00
#
_symmetry.space_group_name_H-M   'P 1'
#
loop_
_entity.id
_entity.type
_entity.pdbx_description
1 polymer ?
#
loop_
_entity_poly.entity_id
_entity_poly.type
_entity_poly.pdbx_seq_one_letter_code
_entity_poly.pdbx_strand_id
1 'polypeptide(L)'
;MEGSTFSPGAREAICLLDAQRSFETGKDLLERQTQEELANVWNPKKPSPREVVEDARRLYFSPDGTTVLTQEKWKEAKMGYFIGSGVTESGCKYLVGQRLKQAGMRWAIEGAQSMLQLRVAYLNGRWDSLWLN
;
A
#
# COMPACT_ATOMS: atom_id res chain seq x y z
N MET A 1 8.22 -19.51 66.39
CA MET A 1 8.35 -18.47 65.35
C MET A 1 7.25 -18.73 64.33
N GLU A 2 6.48 -17.69 64.03
CA GLU A 2 5.09 -17.70 63.61
C GLU A 2 4.83 -18.37 62.26
N GLY A 3 3.98 -19.39 62.24
CA GLY A 3 3.38 -19.93 61.02
C GLY A 3 2.20 -19.05 60.61
N SER A 4 2.41 -18.16 59.64
CA SER A 4 1.35 -17.32 59.08
C SER A 4 0.30 -18.20 58.38
N THR A 5 -0.84 -18.40 59.04
CA THR A 5 -2.03 -19.01 58.43
C THR A 5 -2.72 -17.95 57.58
N PHE A 6 -2.29 -17.79 56.33
CA PHE A 6 -3.01 -16.98 55.35
C PHE A 6 -4.47 -17.45 55.27
N SER A 7 -5.42 -16.51 55.39
CA SER A 7 -6.85 -16.75 55.18
C SER A 7 -7.08 -17.41 53.80
N PRO A 8 -8.02 -18.37 53.66
CA PRO A 8 -8.29 -19.05 52.38
C PRO A 8 -8.42 -18.08 51.19
N GLY A 9 -9.07 -16.93 51.38
CA GLY A 9 -9.24 -15.92 50.33
C GLY A 9 -7.96 -15.17 49.93
N ALA A 10 -6.97 -15.06 50.84
CA ALA A 10 -5.70 -14.42 50.54
C ALA A 10 -4.78 -15.34 49.72
N ARG A 11 -4.89 -16.67 49.88
CA ARG A 11 -4.20 -17.66 49.02
C ARG A 11 -4.75 -17.66 47.59
N GLU A 12 -6.06 -17.52 47.46
CA GLU A 12 -6.75 -17.48 46.17
C GLU A 12 -6.39 -16.19 45.39
N ALA A 13 -6.33 -15.05 46.07
CA ALA A 13 -5.90 -13.78 45.47
C ALA A 13 -4.43 -13.80 44.99
N ILE A 14 -3.52 -14.41 45.76
CA ILE A 14 -2.11 -14.58 45.35
C ILE A 14 -2.03 -15.49 44.11
N CYS A 15 -2.78 -16.60 44.10
CA CYS A 15 -2.82 -17.51 42.96
C CYS A 15 -3.33 -16.83 41.67
N LEU A 16 -4.35 -15.96 41.79
CA LEU A 16 -4.86 -15.20 40.65
C LEU A 16 -3.87 -14.17 40.12
N LEU A 17 -3.15 -13.48 41.01
CA LEU A 17 -2.08 -12.54 40.61
C LEU A 17 -0.91 -13.26 39.93
N ASP A 18 -0.49 -14.41 40.45
CA ASP A 18 0.56 -15.23 39.84
C ASP A 18 0.13 -15.79 38.48
N ALA A 19 -1.14 -16.19 38.34
CA ALA A 19 -1.71 -16.64 37.06
C ALA A 19 -1.75 -15.51 36.03
N GLN A 20 -2.15 -14.30 36.44
CA GLN A 20 -2.22 -13.14 35.56
C GLN A 20 -0.81 -12.70 35.11
N ARG A 21 0.16 -12.70 36.04
CA ARG A 21 1.56 -12.41 35.72
C ARG A 21 2.17 -13.47 34.79
N SER A 22 1.83 -14.73 34.97
CA SER A 22 2.25 -15.83 34.09
C SER A 22 1.67 -15.68 32.68
N PHE A 23 0.43 -15.20 32.55
CA PHE A 23 -0.21 -14.93 31.27
C PHE A 23 0.42 -13.75 30.53
N GLU A 24 0.72 -12.65 31.24
CA GLU A 24 1.44 -11.50 30.68
C GLU A 24 2.86 -11.87 30.24
N THR A 25 3.59 -12.63 31.08
CA THR A 25 4.93 -13.14 30.73
C THR A 25 4.88 -14.06 29.49
N GLY A 26 3.82 -14.86 29.36
CA GLY A 26 3.59 -15.71 28.18
C GLY A 26 3.38 -14.92 26.89
N LYS A 27 2.67 -13.78 26.94
CA LYS A 27 2.51 -12.88 25.79
C LYS A 27 3.83 -12.26 25.37
N ASP A 28 4.61 -11.76 26.32
CA ASP A 28 5.91 -11.15 26.04
C ASP A 28 6.90 -12.15 25.42
N LEU A 29 6.86 -13.41 25.85
CA LEU A 29 7.68 -14.48 25.28
C LEU A 29 7.28 -14.81 23.84
N LEU A 30 5.98 -14.84 23.54
CA LEU A 30 5.47 -15.09 22.18
C LEU A 30 5.81 -13.93 21.24
N GLU A 31 5.69 -12.70 21.70
CA GLU A 31 6.09 -11.50 20.94
C GLU A 31 7.59 -11.49 20.68
N ARG A 32 8.42 -11.88 21.65
CA ARG A 32 9.87 -12.01 21.45
C ARG A 32 10.25 -13.12 20.47
N GLN A 33 9.64 -14.30 20.58
CA GLN A 33 9.87 -15.39 19.65
C GLN A 33 9.48 -15.01 18.23
N THR A 34 8.32 -14.37 18.05
CA THR A 34 7.89 -13.91 16.71
C THR A 34 8.83 -12.85 16.15
N GLN A 35 9.36 -11.93 16.96
CA GLN A 35 10.36 -10.96 16.51
C GLN A 35 11.70 -11.61 16.15
N GLU A 36 12.17 -12.59 16.92
CA GLU A 36 13.39 -13.36 16.61
C GLU A 36 13.21 -14.19 15.33
N GLU A 37 12.06 -14.84 15.16
CA GLU A 37 11.73 -15.57 13.93
C GLU A 37 11.63 -14.63 12.73
N LEU A 38 10.99 -13.47 12.84
CA LEU A 38 10.93 -12.47 11.77
C LEU A 38 12.32 -11.94 11.40
N ALA A 39 13.21 -11.73 12.38
CA ALA A 39 14.59 -11.33 12.13
C ALA A 39 15.39 -12.44 11.41
N ASN A 40 15.13 -13.71 11.72
CA ASN A 40 15.77 -14.85 11.07
C ASN A 40 15.25 -15.13 9.65
N VAL A 41 13.96 -14.87 9.41
CA VAL A 41 13.32 -15.03 8.09
C VAL A 41 13.65 -13.85 7.18
N TRP A 42 13.70 -12.63 7.73
CA TRP A 42 14.01 -11.42 6.98
C TRP A 42 15.52 -11.22 6.83
N ASN A 43 16.12 -11.98 5.90
CA ASN A 43 17.46 -11.70 5.39
C ASN A 43 17.35 -11.05 4.01
N PRO A 44 17.38 -9.69 3.90
CA PRO A 44 17.43 -9.05 2.59
C PRO A 44 18.80 -9.32 1.99
N LYS A 45 18.91 -10.39 1.19
CA LYS A 45 20.09 -10.60 0.33
C LYS A 45 20.25 -9.33 -0.49
N LYS A 46 21.33 -8.56 -0.25
CA LYS A 46 21.70 -7.48 -1.16
C LYS A 46 21.72 -8.09 -2.56
N PRO A 47 20.93 -7.58 -3.51
CA PRO A 47 20.96 -8.14 -4.85
C PRO A 47 22.41 -8.04 -5.31
N SER A 48 23.00 -9.17 -5.70
CA SER A 48 24.28 -9.12 -6.39
C SER A 48 24.11 -8.16 -7.57
N PRO A 49 25.10 -7.30 -7.87
CA PRO A 49 25.06 -6.49 -9.06
C PRO A 49 24.77 -7.40 -10.26
N ARG A 50 23.53 -7.37 -10.76
CA ARG A 50 23.18 -8.04 -12.00
C ARG A 50 23.85 -7.21 -13.08
N GLU A 51 24.74 -7.81 -13.85
CA GLU A 51 25.15 -7.21 -15.12
C GLU A 51 23.88 -6.90 -15.91
N VAL A 52 23.70 -5.63 -16.23
CA VAL A 52 22.56 -5.15 -17.00
C VAL A 52 22.80 -5.59 -18.44
N VAL A 53 22.13 -6.66 -18.87
CA VAL A 53 22.36 -7.27 -20.19
C VAL A 53 21.72 -6.45 -21.33
N GLU A 54 20.78 -5.54 -21.06
CA GLU A 54 20.14 -4.70 -22.08
C GLU A 54 19.70 -3.33 -21.53
N ASP A 55 19.75 -2.31 -22.38
CA ASP A 55 19.25 -0.95 -22.12
C ASP A 55 17.86 -1.02 -21.48
N ALA A 56 17.75 -0.52 -20.25
CA ALA A 56 16.54 -0.62 -19.45
C ALA A 56 15.34 0.04 -20.17
N ARG A 57 14.48 -0.78 -20.80
CA ARG A 57 13.14 -0.35 -21.27
C ARG A 57 12.17 -0.06 -20.12
N ARG A 58 12.55 -0.37 -18.88
CA ARG A 58 11.79 -0.07 -17.66
C ARG A 58 12.42 1.11 -16.94
N LEU A 59 11.62 2.17 -16.75
CA LEU A 59 11.96 3.26 -15.84
C LEU A 59 12.01 2.69 -14.42
N TYR A 60 13.19 2.71 -13.80
CA TYR A 60 13.36 2.38 -12.39
C TYR A 60 13.31 3.65 -11.55
N PHE A 61 12.47 3.64 -10.53
CA PHE A 61 12.40 4.68 -9.51
C PHE A 61 13.18 4.19 -8.28
N SER A 62 13.93 5.08 -7.63
CA SER A 62 14.48 4.81 -6.31
C SER A 62 13.35 4.44 -5.34
N PRO A 63 13.58 3.56 -4.34
CA PRO A 63 12.62 3.32 -3.25
C PRO A 63 12.14 4.62 -2.57
N ASP A 64 12.97 5.65 -2.57
CA ASP A 64 12.67 6.96 -1.98
C ASP A 64 11.90 7.89 -2.96
N GLY A 65 11.60 7.43 -4.18
CA GLY A 65 10.82 8.14 -5.20
C GLY A 65 11.49 9.36 -5.83
N THR A 66 12.69 9.72 -5.37
CA THR A 66 13.40 10.96 -5.73
C THR A 66 14.28 10.84 -6.97
N THR A 67 14.62 9.63 -7.41
CA THR A 67 15.65 9.41 -8.44
C THR A 67 15.14 8.44 -9.49
N VAL A 68 15.29 8.80 -10.76
CA VAL A 68 14.92 7.99 -11.92
C VAL A 68 16.19 7.52 -12.62
N LEU A 69 16.24 6.23 -12.97
CA LEU A 69 17.29 5.70 -13.83
C LEU A 69 17.03 6.15 -15.27
N THR A 70 17.89 7.01 -15.79
CA THR A 70 17.97 7.32 -17.22
C THR A 70 18.98 6.35 -17.87
N GLN A 71 18.95 6.16 -19.19
CA GLN A 71 19.81 5.22 -19.94
C GLN A 71 21.30 5.27 -19.56
N GLU A 72 21.79 6.40 -19.07
CA GLU A 72 23.20 6.59 -18.75
C GLU A 72 23.51 6.70 -17.24
N LYS A 73 22.60 7.24 -16.41
CA LYS A 73 22.82 7.50 -14.96
C LYS A 73 21.52 7.65 -14.16
N TRP A 74 21.62 7.48 -12.84
CA TRP A 74 20.62 7.92 -11.86
C TRP A 74 20.56 9.46 -11.84
N LYS A 75 19.36 10.02 -12.10
CA LYS A 75 19.11 11.48 -11.99
C LYS A 75 18.03 11.73 -10.96
N GLU A 76 18.27 12.69 -10.06
CA GLU A 76 17.24 13.17 -9.15
C GLU A 76 16.09 13.78 -9.98
N ALA A 77 14.92 13.17 -9.92
CA ALA A 77 13.68 13.64 -10.50
C ALA A 77 13.08 14.78 -9.66
N LYS A 78 13.89 15.81 -9.38
CA LYS A 78 13.44 17.09 -8.78
C LYS A 78 12.62 17.95 -9.75
N MET A 79 12.15 17.39 -10.86
CA MET A 79 11.40 18.13 -11.89
C MET A 79 9.92 18.34 -11.53
N GLY A 80 9.50 18.10 -10.29
CA GLY A 80 8.13 18.35 -9.83
C GLY A 80 7.06 17.52 -10.52
N TYR A 81 7.44 16.47 -11.26
CA TYR A 81 6.49 15.60 -11.93
C TYR A 81 5.72 14.79 -10.88
N PHE A 82 4.40 14.74 -11.03
CA PHE A 82 3.55 13.92 -10.17
C PHE A 82 3.71 12.45 -10.57
N ILE A 83 4.58 11.72 -9.87
CA ILE A 83 4.91 10.31 -10.16
C ILE A 83 3.85 9.36 -9.56
N GLY A 84 2.93 9.86 -8.72
CA GLY A 84 1.84 9.08 -8.16
C GLY A 84 0.76 8.74 -9.20
N SER A 85 0.38 7.47 -9.30
CA SER A 85 -0.76 7.06 -10.14
C SER A 85 -2.10 7.58 -9.62
N GLY A 86 -2.17 8.07 -8.37
CA GLY A 86 -3.41 8.45 -7.70
C GLY A 86 -4.25 9.51 -8.42
N VAL A 87 -3.63 10.52 -9.06
CA VAL A 87 -4.38 11.52 -9.84
C VAL A 87 -4.98 10.90 -11.09
N THR A 88 -4.22 10.05 -11.78
CA THR A 88 -4.68 9.30 -12.95
C THR A 88 -5.78 8.30 -12.60
N GLU A 89 -5.61 7.54 -11.52
CA GLU A 89 -6.60 6.58 -11.02
C GLU A 89 -7.90 7.27 -10.59
N SER A 90 -7.79 8.40 -9.90
CA SER A 90 -8.93 9.23 -9.52
C SER A 90 -9.64 9.78 -10.75
N GLY A 91 -8.88 10.24 -11.76
CA GLY A 91 -9.40 10.66 -13.06
C GLY A 91 -10.17 9.54 -13.75
N CYS A 92 -9.62 8.33 -13.83
CA CYS A 92 -10.30 7.16 -14.39
C CYS A 92 -11.57 6.78 -13.62
N LYS A 93 -11.55 6.84 -12.28
CA LYS A 93 -12.72 6.57 -11.44
C LYS A 93 -13.84 7.58 -11.70
N TYR A 94 -13.50 8.86 -11.80
CA TYR A 94 -14.44 9.95 -12.01
C TYR A 94 -14.97 9.98 -13.45
N LEU A 95 -14.09 9.87 -14.44
CA LEU A 95 -14.44 9.99 -15.85
C LEU A 95 -15.09 8.72 -16.40
N VAL A 96 -14.47 7.56 -16.20
CA VAL A 96 -14.95 6.28 -16.74
C VAL A 96 -15.94 5.64 -15.77
N GLY A 97 -15.53 5.47 -14.51
CA GLY A 97 -16.26 4.68 -13.52
C GLY A 97 -17.66 5.20 -13.23
N GLN A 98 -17.81 6.50 -13.02
CA GLN A 98 -19.11 7.09 -12.70
C GLN A 98 -20.16 6.89 -13.79
N ARG A 99 -19.79 6.78 -15.09
CA ARG A 99 -20.76 6.67 -16.18
C ARG A 99 -20.86 5.31 -16.82
N LEU A 100 -19.75 4.56 -16.91
CA LEU A 100 -19.69 3.31 -17.66
C LEU A 100 -19.78 2.07 -16.76
N LYS A 101 -19.57 2.20 -15.44
CA LYS A 101 -19.56 1.07 -14.49
C LYS A 101 -20.77 0.99 -13.56
N GLN A 102 -21.89 1.63 -13.90
CA GLN A 102 -23.11 1.53 -13.08
C GLN A 102 -23.86 0.21 -13.33
N ALA A 103 -24.78 -0.11 -12.43
CA ALA A 103 -25.57 -1.34 -12.51
C ALA A 103 -26.34 -1.45 -13.83
N GLY A 104 -26.32 -2.64 -14.43
CA GLY A 104 -27.06 -2.95 -15.67
C GLY A 104 -26.47 -2.37 -16.95
N MET A 105 -25.33 -1.67 -16.89
CA MET A 105 -24.75 -1.05 -18.06
C MET A 105 -23.98 -2.06 -18.92
N ARG A 106 -24.29 -2.07 -20.22
CA ARG A 106 -23.57 -2.81 -21.25
C ARG A 106 -23.25 -1.85 -22.39
N TRP A 107 -22.01 -1.85 -22.84
CA TRP A 107 -21.54 -0.96 -23.90
C TRP A 107 -20.86 -1.77 -24.99
N ALA A 108 -21.19 -1.46 -26.24
CA ALA A 108 -20.29 -1.77 -27.34
C ALA A 108 -19.08 -0.82 -27.27
N ILE A 109 -17.92 -1.24 -27.80
CA ILE A 109 -16.67 -0.47 -27.75
C ILE A 109 -16.86 0.93 -28.34
N GLU A 110 -17.48 1.00 -29.53
CA GLU A 110 -17.79 2.25 -30.22
C GLU A 110 -18.67 3.17 -29.36
N GLY A 111 -19.74 2.64 -28.78
CA GLY A 111 -20.65 3.39 -27.91
C GLY A 111 -19.98 3.90 -26.63
N ALA A 112 -19.09 3.09 -26.02
CA ALA A 112 -18.30 3.52 -24.87
C ALA A 112 -17.35 4.66 -25.25
N GLN A 113 -16.68 4.57 -26.40
CA GLN A 113 -15.76 5.59 -26.89
C GLN A 113 -16.48 6.91 -27.17
N SER A 114 -17.62 6.89 -27.88
CA SER A 114 -18.43 8.09 -28.12
C SER A 114 -18.91 8.72 -26.80
N MET A 115 -19.38 7.91 -25.85
CA MET A 115 -19.81 8.39 -24.54
C MET A 115 -18.66 9.03 -23.74
N LEU A 116 -17.45 8.46 -23.82
CA LEU A 116 -16.26 9.03 -23.18
C LEU A 116 -15.88 10.37 -23.79
N GLN A 117 -15.92 10.52 -25.12
CA GLN A 117 -15.62 11.79 -25.80
C GLN A 117 -16.57 12.89 -25.35
N LEU A 118 -17.88 12.61 -25.31
CA LEU A 118 -18.89 13.54 -24.79
C LEU A 118 -18.59 13.95 -23.34
N ARG A 119 -18.25 12.98 -22.50
CA ARG A 119 -17.98 13.21 -21.07
C ARG A 119 -16.69 14.01 -20.84
N VAL A 120 -15.64 13.76 -21.62
CA VAL A 120 -14.40 14.54 -21.61
C VAL A 120 -14.68 16.00 -21.99
N ALA A 121 -15.46 16.23 -23.04
CA ALA A 121 -15.81 17.58 -23.46
C ALA A 121 -16.64 18.31 -22.40
N TYR A 122 -17.63 17.64 -21.81
CA TYR A 122 -18.45 18.18 -20.74
C TYR A 122 -17.62 18.57 -19.51
N LEU A 123 -16.78 17.65 -19.01
CA LEU A 123 -15.96 17.88 -17.81
C LEU A 123 -14.91 18.99 -18.00
N ASN A 124 -14.43 19.17 -19.23
CA ASN A 124 -13.47 20.22 -19.56
C ASN A 124 -14.13 21.55 -19.98
N GLY A 125 -15.47 21.66 -19.92
CA GLY A 125 -16.18 22.87 -20.34
C GLY A 125 -16.06 23.16 -21.85
N ARG A 126 -15.77 22.14 -22.66
CA ARG A 126 -15.57 22.24 -24.11
C ARG A 126 -16.70 21.59 -24.90
N TRP A 127 -17.92 21.61 -24.35
CA TRP A 127 -19.09 21.00 -24.99
C TRP A 127 -19.32 21.56 -26.40
N ASP A 128 -19.23 22.88 -26.56
CA ASP A 128 -19.52 23.55 -27.83
C ASP A 128 -18.50 23.21 -28.93
N SER A 129 -17.25 22.92 -28.56
CA SER A 129 -16.19 22.53 -29.50
C SER A 129 -16.43 21.19 -30.20
N LEU A 130 -17.30 20.33 -29.66
CA LEU A 130 -17.64 19.06 -30.30
C LEU A 130 -18.50 19.25 -31.56
N TRP A 131 -19.27 20.33 -31.64
CA TRP A 131 -20.23 20.59 -32.71
C TRP A 131 -19.67 21.47 -33.83
N LEU A 132 -18.53 22.11 -33.59
CA LEU A 132 -17.91 23.08 -34.50
C LEU A 132 -16.87 22.46 -35.45
N ASN A 133 -16.82 21.12 -35.53
CA ASN A 133 -15.92 20.37 -36.42
C ASN A 133 -16.60 19.97 -37.73
#